data_AF-A0AA41XA75-F1
#
_entry.id   AF-A0AA41XA75-F1
#
_cell.length_a   1.000
_cell.length_b   1.000
_cell.length_c   1.000
_cell.angle_alpha   90.00
_cell.angle_beta   90.00
_cell.angle_gamma   90.00
#
_symmetry.space_group_name_H-M   'P 1'
#
loop_
_entity.id
_entity.type
_entity.pdbx_description
1 polymer ?
#
loop_
_entity_poly.entity_id
_entity_poly.type
_entity_poly.pdbx_seq_one_letter_code
_entity_poly.pdbx_strand_id
1 'polypeptide(L)'
;MNKEHLLQRVSGMIMSSTYKPKYAVLSSAKIANLMDTTHTAVEKGLQELVAEGRLQRSVLSDSPHYQIYLLPGQEHAEVLTQSR
;
A
#
# COMPACT_ATOMS: atom_id res chain seq x y z
N MET A 1 -8.15 15.52 3.67
CA MET A 1 -8.22 14.27 2.88
C MET A 1 -9.28 13.37 3.49
N ASN A 2 -10.21 12.83 2.69
CA ASN A 2 -11.15 11.83 3.19
C ASN A 2 -10.48 10.44 3.17
N LYS A 3 -10.38 9.81 4.34
CA LYS A 3 -9.70 8.51 4.54
C LYS A 3 -10.40 7.36 3.81
N GLU A 4 -11.72 7.41 3.69
CA GLU A 4 -12.48 6.38 2.98
C GLU A 4 -12.23 6.43 1.48
N HIS A 5 -12.15 7.65 0.90
CA HIS A 5 -11.77 7.82 -0.50
C HIS A 5 -10.34 7.34 -0.76
N LEU A 6 -9.40 7.63 0.16
CA LEU A 6 -8.03 7.14 0.08
C LEU A 6 -8.00 5.60 0.09
N LEU A 7 -8.71 4.99 1.04
CA LEU A 7 -8.79 3.53 1.13
C LEU A 7 -9.40 2.93 -0.13
N GLN A 8 -10.54 3.42 -0.60
CA GLN A 8 -11.18 2.93 -1.84
C GLN A 8 -10.21 2.98 -3.02
N ARG A 9 -9.46 4.08 -3.15
CA ARG A 9 -8.51 4.26 -4.24
C ARG A 9 -7.32 3.30 -4.13
N VAL A 10 -6.75 3.14 -2.94
CA VAL A 10 -5.65 2.22 -2.66
C VAL A 10 -6.08 0.77 -2.84
N SER A 11 -7.22 0.38 -2.27
CA SER A 11 -7.81 -0.95 -2.42
C SER A 11 -8.06 -1.29 -3.89
N GLY A 12 -8.57 -0.35 -4.69
CA GLY A 12 -8.75 -0.55 -6.12
C GLY A 12 -7.44 -0.81 -6.86
N MET A 13 -6.35 -0.11 -6.49
CA MET A 13 -5.02 -0.35 -7.04
C MET A 13 -4.46 -1.72 -6.63
N ILE A 14 -4.64 -2.11 -5.35
CA ILE A 14 -4.24 -3.43 -4.85
C ILE A 14 -5.02 -4.54 -5.56
N MET A 15 -6.33 -4.38 -5.72
CA MET A 15 -7.17 -5.36 -6.41
C MET A 15 -6.88 -5.47 -7.90
N SER A 16 -6.47 -4.38 -8.55
CA SER A 16 -6.06 -4.36 -9.97
C SER A 16 -4.64 -4.88 -10.19
N SER A 17 -3.91 -5.14 -9.11
CA SER A 17 -2.56 -5.66 -9.19
C SER A 17 -2.53 -7.12 -9.65
N THR A 18 -1.52 -7.45 -10.45
CA THR A 18 -1.27 -8.81 -10.93
C THR A 18 -0.45 -9.64 -9.94
N TYR A 19 0.11 -9.03 -8.89
CA TYR A 19 0.90 -9.72 -7.86
C TYR A 19 0.03 -10.66 -7.01
N LYS A 20 0.66 -11.76 -6.55
CA LYS A 20 0.08 -12.72 -5.60
C LYS A 20 1.05 -12.91 -4.43
N PRO A 21 0.67 -12.64 -3.16
CA PRO A 21 -0.61 -12.05 -2.72
C PRO A 21 -0.87 -10.67 -3.34
N LYS A 22 -2.12 -10.21 -3.37
CA LYS A 22 -2.44 -8.92 -3.99
C LYS A 22 -1.85 -7.79 -3.16
N TYR A 23 -0.83 -7.14 -3.71
CA TYR A 23 -0.23 -5.92 -3.18
C TYR A 23 -0.04 -4.91 -4.29
N ALA A 24 0.08 -3.63 -3.92
CA ALA A 24 0.48 -2.58 -4.84
C ALA A 24 1.71 -1.84 -4.29
N VAL A 25 2.69 -1.62 -5.16
CA VAL A 25 3.78 -0.67 -4.92
C VAL A 25 3.21 0.73 -5.07
N LEU A 26 3.07 1.43 -3.94
CA LEU A 26 2.48 2.76 -3.90
C LEU A 26 3.39 3.71 -3.17
N SER A 27 3.69 4.83 -3.81
CA SER A 27 4.33 5.97 -3.16
C SER A 27 3.26 6.99 -2.79
N SER A 28 3.36 7.55 -1.59
CA SER A 28 2.53 8.68 -1.13
C SER A 28 2.53 9.83 -2.14
N ALA A 29 3.66 10.11 -2.80
CA ALA A 29 3.76 11.11 -3.87
C ALA A 29 2.89 10.77 -5.10
N LYS A 30 2.84 9.50 -5.50
CA LYS A 30 2.02 9.03 -6.62
C LYS A 30 0.53 9.18 -6.29
N ILE A 31 0.13 8.79 -5.09
CA ILE A 31 -1.26 8.91 -4.65
C ILE A 31 -1.66 10.39 -4.49
N ALA A 32 -0.76 11.22 -3.96
CA ALA A 32 -0.97 12.65 -3.80
C ALA A 32 -1.29 13.31 -5.15
N ASN A 33 -0.51 12.98 -6.18
CA ASN A 33 -0.75 13.43 -7.55
C ASN A 33 -2.09 12.91 -8.11
N LEU A 34 -2.40 11.62 -7.91
CA LEU A 34 -3.65 11.02 -8.38
C LEU A 34 -4.92 11.56 -7.71
N MET A 35 -4.79 12.10 -6.50
CA MET A 35 -5.91 12.59 -5.68
C MET A 35 -5.92 14.12 -5.57
N ASP A 36 -5.08 14.80 -6.35
CA ASP A 36 -4.92 16.26 -6.35
C ASP A 36 -4.78 16.81 -4.92
N THR A 37 -3.87 16.21 -4.15
CA THR A 37 -3.71 16.51 -2.72
C THR A 37 -2.24 16.54 -2.31
N THR A 38 -1.96 16.94 -1.07
CA THR A 38 -0.59 17.04 -0.58
C THR A 38 -0.03 15.70 -0.12
N HIS A 39 1.27 15.51 -0.35
CA HIS A 39 2.02 14.33 0.12
C HIS A 39 1.76 14.04 1.60
N THR A 40 1.87 15.06 2.46
CA THR A 40 1.67 14.96 3.91
C THR A 40 0.25 14.49 4.27
N ALA A 41 -0.78 14.95 3.54
CA ALA A 41 -2.15 14.54 3.79
C ALA A 41 -2.37 13.05 3.43
N VAL A 42 -1.73 12.58 2.37
CA VAL A 42 -1.76 11.16 1.98
C VAL A 42 -0.99 10.30 2.98
N GLU A 43 0.24 10.68 3.32
CA GLU A 43 1.05 9.93 4.29
C GLU A 43 0.33 9.75 5.61
N LYS A 44 -0.24 10.84 6.14
CA LYS A 44 -1.03 10.80 7.36
C LYS A 44 -2.23 9.86 7.22
N GLY A 45 -2.99 9.97 6.13
CA GLY A 45 -4.14 9.09 5.89
C GLY A 45 -3.75 7.61 5.75
N LEU A 46 -2.65 7.30 5.06
CA LEU A 46 -2.13 5.94 4.94
C LEU A 46 -1.68 5.39 6.29
N GLN A 47 -0.99 6.20 7.09
CA GLN A 47 -0.55 5.82 8.43
C GLN A 47 -1.74 5.56 9.35
N GLU A 48 -2.79 6.38 9.30
CA GLU A 48 -4.03 6.16 10.04
C GLU A 48 -4.71 4.85 9.60
N LEU A 49 -4.85 4.60 8.30
CA LEU A 49 -5.45 3.36 7.79
C LEU A 49 -4.66 2.10 8.20
N VAL A 50 -3.34 2.21 8.30
CA VAL A 50 -2.47 1.14 8.80
C VAL A 50 -2.64 0.94 10.31
N ALA A 51 -2.70 2.04 11.08
CA ALA A 51 -2.94 1.99 12.52
C ALA A 51 -4.33 1.42 12.86
N GLU A 52 -5.34 1.70 12.02
CA GLU A 52 -6.69 1.15 12.13
C GLU A 52 -6.78 -0.33 11.69
N GLY A 53 -5.69 -0.94 11.17
CA GLY A 53 -5.68 -2.31 10.67
C GLY A 53 -6.42 -2.50 9.33
N ARG A 54 -6.81 -1.40 8.66
CA ARG A 54 -7.52 -1.42 7.37
C ARG A 54 -6.57 -1.58 6.18
N LEU A 55 -5.29 -1.27 6.37
CA LEU A 55 -4.21 -1.52 5.42
C LEU A 55 -3.01 -2.14 6.16
N GLN A 56 -2.23 -2.94 5.45
CA GLN A 56 -0.93 -3.40 5.91
C GLN A 56 0.16 -2.78 5.06
N ARG A 57 1.17 -2.17 5.70
CA ARG A 57 2.36 -1.62 5.04
C ARG A 57 3.52 -2.58 5.22
N SER A 58 4.14 -2.98 4.13
CA SER A 58 5.38 -3.74 4.11
C SER A 58 6.41 -3.06 3.22
N VAL A 59 7.67 -3.42 3.38
CA VAL A 59 8.77 -2.97 2.53
C VAL A 59 9.31 -4.20 1.82
N LEU A 60 9.48 -4.13 0.50
CA LEU A 60 10.16 -5.19 -0.23
C LEU A 60 11.64 -5.18 0.17
N SER A 61 12.15 -6.35 0.57
CA SER A 61 13.56 -6.53 0.91
C SER A 61 14.47 -6.47 -0.31
N ASP A 62 13.92 -6.64 -1.51
CA ASP A 62 14.66 -6.54 -2.76
C ASP A 62 14.75 -5.08 -3.22
N SER A 63 15.93 -4.68 -3.69
CA SER A 63 16.13 -3.32 -4.20
C SER A 63 15.43 -3.14 -5.55
N PRO A 64 14.80 -1.99 -5.80
CA PRO A 64 14.67 -0.81 -4.93
C PRO A 64 13.67 -1.09 -3.78
N HIS A 65 14.01 -0.73 -2.54
CA HIS A 65 13.18 -0.95 -1.34
C HIS A 65 11.82 -0.24 -1.44
N TYR A 66 10.90 -0.82 -2.19
CA TYR A 66 9.59 -0.24 -2.46
C TYR A 66 8.68 -0.44 -1.25
N GLN A 67 7.98 0.62 -0.88
CA GLN A 67 6.86 0.51 0.05
C GLN A 67 5.67 -0.10 -0.67
N ILE A 68 5.15 -1.19 -0.10
CA ILE A 68 3.97 -1.89 -0.61
C ILE A 68 2.83 -1.82 0.40
N TYR A 69 1.62 -1.80 -0.14
CA TYR A 69 0.39 -1.84 0.64
C TYR A 69 -0.45 -3.03 0.20
N LEU A 70 -1.06 -3.68 1.18
CA LEU A 70 -1.93 -4.85 1.03
C LEU A 70 -3.16 -4.73 1.93
N LEU A 71 -4.22 -5.46 1.55
CA LEU A 71 -5.47 -5.52 2.31
C LEU A 71 -5.36 -6.55 3.44
N PRO A 72 -6.04 -6.32 4.59
CA PRO A 72 -6.08 -7.28 5.68
C PRO A 72 -6.65 -8.62 5.23
N GLY A 73 -6.04 -9.73 5.66
CA GLY A 73 -6.41 -11.09 5.25
C GLY A 73 -5.77 -11.56 3.94
N GLN A 74 -4.94 -10.74 3.29
CA GLN A 74 -3.97 -11.22 2.31
C GLN A 74 -2.74 -11.74 3.07
N GLU A 75 -2.87 -12.91 3.71
CA GLU A 75 -1.79 -13.51 4.50
C GLU A 75 -0.54 -13.73 3.64
N HIS A 76 0.58 -13.16 4.10
CA HIS A 76 1.93 -13.46 3.64
C HIS A 76 2.31 -14.86 4.17
N ALA A 77 1.80 -15.91 3.55
CA ALA A 77 2.45 -17.22 3.65
C ALA A 77 3.73 -17.12 2.81
N GLU A 78 4.88 -16.97 3.48
CA GLU A 78 6.23 -17.10 2.93
C GLU A 78 6.60 -16.17 1.77
N VAL A 79 7.26 -15.05 2.08
CA VAL A 79 8.46 -14.66 1.31
C VAL A 79 9.51 -14.14 2.27
N LEU A 80 9.99 -15.03 3.14
CA LEU A 80 11.40 -15.00 3.53
C LEU A 80 12.15 -15.59 2.33
N THR A 81 13.11 -14.83 1.81
CA THR A 81 14.32 -15.31 1.11
C THR A 81 14.19 -16.64 0.37
N GLN A 82 14.19 -16.61 -0.96
CA GLN A 82 15.08 -17.44 -1.79
C GLN A 82 14.77 -17.28 -3.27
N SER A 83 15.73 -16.76 -4.03
CA SER A 83 16.19 -17.45 -5.23
C SER A 83 17.67 -17.12 -5.39
N ARG A 84 18.48 -18.15 -5.13
CA ARG A 84 19.90 -18.26 -5.48
C ARG A 84 20.10 -18.09 -6.98
#